data_AF-A0A932BFT6-F1
#
_entry.id   AF-A0A932BFT6-F1
#
_cell.length_a   1.000
_cell.length_b   1.000
_cell.length_c   1.000
_cell.angle_alpha   90.00
_cell.angle_beta   90.00
_cell.angle_gamma   90.00
#
_symmetry.space_group_name_H-M   'P 1'
#
loop_
_entity.id
_entity.type
_entity.pdbx_description
1 polymer ?
#
loop_
_entity_poly.entity_id
_entity_poly.type
_entity_poly.pdbx_seq_one_letter_code
_entity_poly.pdbx_strand_id
1 'polypeptide(L)'
;MTIRPSIDVATRVSAELSILLAKRQADPDRETPPTLGEVRERLLRSGRHDSQQTEFLHPTDRDSVLVELDQLIEEFGPEAPAIDFVAASASEGLTRVIDAALDDPGLPEEPTLGAVRDAMAGGLIARLVGSGAIDEDDDSALLAEIDELIRRFGRGALAETFLRLE
;
A
#
# COMPACT_ATOMS: atom_id res chain seq x y z
N MET A 1 11.27 -1.19 25.24
CA MET A 1 11.51 -0.13 24.24
C MET A 1 10.73 -0.57 23.00
N THR A 2 9.54 0.01 22.81
CA THR A 2 8.57 -0.46 21.82
C THR A 2 8.96 0.12 20.46
N ILE A 3 9.65 -0.66 19.64
CA ILE A 3 9.90 -0.28 18.25
C ILE A 3 8.54 -0.33 17.55
N ARG A 4 7.99 0.85 17.21
CA ARG A 4 6.94 0.98 16.19
C ARG A 4 7.61 1.65 14.99
N PRO A 5 8.27 0.90 14.07
CA PRO A 5 8.93 1.50 12.92
C PRO A 5 8.08 1.37 11.64
N SER A 6 6.99 0.60 11.63
CA SER A 6 6.36 0.18 10.36
C SER A 6 5.51 1.26 9.68
N ILE A 7 4.98 2.24 10.42
CA ILE A 7 4.11 3.29 9.85
C ILE A 7 4.94 4.43 9.24
N ASP A 8 6.10 4.74 9.82
CA ASP A 8 6.97 5.83 9.38
C ASP A 8 7.79 5.47 8.13
N VAL A 9 7.97 4.18 7.86
CA VAL A 9 8.76 3.70 6.71
C VAL A 9 7.93 3.70 5.43
N ALA A 10 6.66 3.29 5.51
CA ALA A 10 5.75 3.26 4.37
C ALA A 10 5.44 4.66 3.78
N THR A 11 5.53 5.72 4.59
CA THR A 11 5.36 7.12 4.14
C THR A 11 6.62 7.74 3.54
N ARG A 12 7.78 7.08 3.66
CA ARG A 12 9.06 7.52 3.08
C ARG A 12 9.30 6.97 1.68
N VAL A 13 8.43 6.07 1.21
CA VAL A 13 8.58 5.38 -0.07
C VAL A 13 7.66 6.03 -1.10
N SER A 14 8.20 6.36 -2.28
CA SER A 14 7.45 6.87 -3.42
C SER A 14 6.37 5.88 -3.86
N ALA A 15 5.31 6.40 -4.47
CA ALA A 15 4.23 5.57 -5.01
C ALA A 15 4.78 4.55 -6.02
N GLU A 16 5.75 4.96 -6.83
CA GLU A 16 6.41 4.15 -7.84
C GLU A 16 7.20 2.98 -7.22
N LEU A 17 8.01 3.24 -6.18
CA LEU A 17 8.74 2.19 -5.49
C LEU A 17 7.78 1.26 -4.73
N SER A 18 6.74 1.79 -4.10
CA SER A 18 5.72 0.98 -3.42
C SER A 18 5.00 0.03 -4.39
N ILE A 19 4.55 0.52 -5.55
CA ILE A 19 3.90 -0.30 -6.58
C ILE A 19 4.86 -1.38 -7.10
N LEU A 20 6.13 -1.05 -7.27
CA LEU A 20 7.15 -2.02 -7.69
C LEU A 20 7.34 -3.11 -6.63
N LEU A 21 7.41 -2.75 -5.35
CA LEU A 21 7.54 -3.69 -4.25
C LEU A 21 6.29 -4.58 -4.11
N ALA A 22 5.09 -4.02 -4.21
CA ALA A 22 3.81 -4.73 -4.14
C ALA A 22 3.66 -5.77 -5.27
N LYS A 23 3.97 -5.39 -6.53
CA LYS A 23 3.92 -6.30 -7.68
C LYS A 23 4.90 -7.46 -7.55
N ARG A 24 6.02 -7.27 -6.86
CA ARG A 24 7.04 -8.31 -6.64
C ARG A 24 6.72 -9.21 -5.46
N GLN A 25 5.92 -8.73 -4.52
CA GLN A 25 5.37 -9.53 -3.44
C GLN A 25 4.29 -10.51 -3.91
N ALA A 26 3.50 -10.15 -4.93
CA ALA A 26 2.43 -10.98 -5.49
C ALA A 26 2.89 -12.23 -6.25
N ASP A 27 4.15 -12.65 -6.09
CA ASP A 27 4.74 -13.87 -6.68
C ASP A 27 4.33 -15.09 -5.80
N PRO A 28 3.33 -15.90 -6.23
CA PRO A 28 2.70 -16.91 -5.38
C PRO A 28 3.60 -18.13 -5.10
N ASP A 29 4.72 -18.27 -5.82
CA ASP A 29 5.66 -19.38 -5.68
C ASP A 29 6.75 -19.12 -4.61
N ARG A 30 6.71 -17.98 -3.90
CA ARG A 30 7.71 -17.63 -2.88
C ARG A 30 7.21 -17.92 -1.46
N GLU A 31 7.95 -18.77 -0.75
CA GLU A 31 7.73 -19.07 0.67
C GLU A 31 8.18 -17.94 1.61
N THR A 32 9.01 -16.99 1.15
CA THR A 32 9.55 -15.88 1.94
C THR A 32 9.44 -14.57 1.17
N PRO A 33 9.01 -13.46 1.81
CA PRO A 33 8.98 -12.14 1.18
C PRO A 33 10.37 -11.74 0.69
N PRO A 34 10.49 -11.12 -0.50
CA PRO A 34 11.79 -10.65 -0.99
C PRO A 34 12.37 -9.56 -0.10
N THR A 35 13.70 -9.48 -0.01
CA THR A 35 14.40 -8.40 0.72
C THR A 35 14.72 -7.20 -0.19
N LEU A 36 15.03 -6.05 0.40
CA LEU A 36 15.44 -4.85 -0.36
C LEU A 36 16.65 -5.13 -1.27
N GLY A 37 17.64 -5.89 -0.77
CA GLY A 37 18.81 -6.28 -1.55
C GLY A 37 18.45 -7.13 -2.78
N GLU A 38 17.53 -8.08 -2.63
CA GLU A 38 17.05 -8.91 -3.75
C GLU A 38 16.28 -8.10 -4.79
N VAL A 39 15.47 -7.13 -4.36
CA VAL A 39 14.74 -6.22 -5.25
C VAL A 39 15.73 -5.38 -6.06
N ARG A 40 16.76 -4.81 -5.41
CA ARG A 40 17.81 -4.04 -6.06
C ARG A 40 18.60 -4.86 -7.08
N GLU A 41 19.05 -6.05 -6.73
CA GLU A 41 19.80 -6.92 -7.65
C GLU A 41 19.00 -7.30 -8.89
N ARG A 42 17.70 -7.60 -8.73
CA ARG A 42 16.81 -7.87 -9.87
C ARG A 42 16.60 -6.62 -10.71
N LEU A 43 16.45 -5.46 -10.11
CA LEU A 43 16.29 -4.20 -10.86
C LEU A 43 17.55 -3.87 -11.67
N LEU A 44 18.74 -4.13 -11.15
CA LEU A 44 20.01 -4.01 -11.88
C LEU A 44 20.13 -5.05 -13.02
N ARG A 45 19.72 -6.30 -12.78
CA ARG A 45 19.78 -7.40 -13.76
C ARG A 45 18.79 -7.20 -14.92
N SER A 46 17.61 -6.68 -14.63
CA SER A 46 16.56 -6.42 -15.63
C SER A 46 16.96 -5.34 -16.65
N GLY A 47 17.93 -4.49 -16.33
CA GLY A 47 18.48 -3.53 -17.30
C GLY A 47 19.62 -4.06 -18.17
N ARG A 48 20.16 -5.24 -17.86
CA ARG A 48 21.24 -5.86 -18.63
C ARG A 48 20.73 -6.86 -19.66
N HIS A 49 19.49 -7.36 -19.49
CA HIS A 49 18.82 -8.27 -20.40
C HIS A 49 17.60 -7.59 -21.00
N ASP A 50 17.71 -7.23 -22.28
CA ASP A 50 16.64 -7.01 -23.25
C ASP A 50 15.32 -6.37 -22.80
N SER A 51 15.12 -5.13 -23.24
CA SER A 51 14.07 -4.61 -24.16
C SER A 51 12.66 -5.22 -24.25
N GLN A 52 12.30 -6.32 -23.58
CA GLN A 52 11.05 -7.07 -23.82
C GLN A 52 10.22 -7.38 -22.57
N GLN A 53 10.63 -6.93 -21.36
CA GLN A 53 9.79 -7.10 -20.15
C GLN A 53 9.70 -5.87 -19.25
N THR A 54 10.30 -4.75 -19.63
CA THR A 54 10.12 -3.44 -18.96
C THR A 54 9.46 -2.47 -19.91
N GLU A 55 8.21 -2.75 -20.28
CA GLU A 55 7.36 -1.79 -20.99
C GLU A 55 6.77 -0.72 -20.03
N PHE A 56 7.13 -0.75 -18.73
CA PHE A 56 6.34 -0.08 -17.69
C PHE A 56 7.08 0.94 -16.81
N LEU A 57 8.39 1.11 -16.91
CA LEU A 57 9.12 2.18 -16.19
C LEU A 57 9.97 2.96 -17.16
N HIS A 58 9.78 4.28 -17.24
CA HIS A 58 10.70 5.11 -18.01
C HIS A 58 12.11 5.00 -17.42
N PRO A 59 13.18 5.11 -18.23
CA PRO A 59 14.56 5.07 -17.74
C PRO A 59 14.82 6.04 -16.57
N THR A 60 14.20 7.23 -16.60
CA THR A 60 14.27 8.25 -15.55
C THR A 60 13.62 7.81 -14.23
N ASP A 61 12.49 7.10 -14.30
CA ASP A 61 11.78 6.59 -13.12
C ASP A 61 12.58 5.46 -12.47
N ARG A 62 13.25 4.65 -13.30
CA ARG A 62 14.08 3.53 -12.82
C ARG A 62 15.32 3.99 -12.06
N ASP A 63 16.01 5.02 -12.52
CA ASP A 63 17.17 5.58 -11.81
C ASP A 63 16.73 6.20 -10.47
N SER A 64 15.57 6.89 -10.46
CA SER A 64 14.98 7.44 -9.23
C SER A 64 14.63 6.34 -8.22
N VAL A 65 13.99 5.26 -8.68
CA VAL A 65 13.65 4.08 -7.86
C VAL A 65 14.90 3.35 -7.36
N LEU A 66 15.98 3.29 -8.14
CA LEU A 66 17.26 2.71 -7.70
C LEU A 66 17.93 3.55 -6.61
N VAL A 67 17.94 4.88 -6.76
CA VAL A 67 18.48 5.80 -5.75
C VAL A 67 17.70 5.68 -4.45
N GLU A 68 16.38 5.59 -4.54
CA GLU A 68 15.51 5.43 -3.38
C GLU A 68 15.71 4.07 -2.69
N LEU A 69 15.81 2.97 -3.45
CA LEU A 69 16.18 1.66 -2.91
C LEU A 69 17.55 1.67 -2.22
N ASP A 70 18.53 2.37 -2.79
CA ASP A 70 19.86 2.52 -2.20
C ASP A 70 19.78 3.25 -0.84
N GLN A 71 18.97 4.31 -0.73
CA GLN A 71 18.74 5.01 0.54
C GLN A 71 18.08 4.11 1.59
N LEU A 72 17.05 3.34 1.21
CA LEU A 72 16.40 2.41 2.13
C LEU A 72 17.35 1.28 2.57
N ILE A 73 18.22 0.80 1.68
CA ILE A 73 19.22 -0.22 2.02
C ILE A 73 20.32 0.34 2.92
N GLU A 74 20.73 1.59 2.72
CA GLU A 74 21.68 2.28 3.61
C GLU A 74 21.11 2.47 5.01
N GLU A 75 19.81 2.78 5.13
CA GLU A 75 19.15 3.05 6.41
C GLU A 75 18.71 1.76 7.15
N PHE A 76 18.13 0.78 6.45
CA PHE A 76 17.50 -0.41 7.05
C PHE A 76 18.26 -1.71 6.79
N GLY A 77 19.26 -1.68 5.91
CA GLY A 77 20.05 -2.84 5.54
C GLY A 77 19.44 -3.65 4.38
N PRO A 78 20.27 -4.38 3.63
CA PRO A 78 19.84 -5.15 2.46
C PRO A 78 18.97 -6.36 2.79
N GLU A 79 19.02 -6.85 4.04
CA GLU A 79 18.20 -7.98 4.51
C GLU A 79 16.81 -7.57 4.98
N ALA A 80 16.50 -6.27 4.98
CA ALA A 80 15.18 -5.79 5.38
C ALA A 80 14.09 -6.35 4.44
N PRO A 81 12.98 -6.89 4.97
CA PRO A 81 11.89 -7.41 4.16
C PRO A 81 11.28 -6.29 3.32
N ALA A 82 11.28 -6.43 2.01
CA ALA A 82 10.78 -5.38 1.11
C ALA A 82 9.27 -5.13 1.29
N ILE A 83 8.55 -6.12 1.83
CA ILE A 83 7.16 -5.98 2.25
C ILE A 83 6.97 -4.79 3.18
N ASP A 84 7.88 -4.53 4.12
CA ASP A 84 7.74 -3.46 5.12
C ASP A 84 7.80 -2.05 4.51
N PHE A 85 8.23 -1.94 3.25
CA PHE A 85 8.41 -0.71 2.48
C PHE A 85 7.34 -0.54 1.39
N VAL A 86 6.44 -1.50 1.24
CA VAL A 86 5.22 -1.31 0.43
C VAL A 86 4.33 -0.34 1.19
N ALA A 87 4.21 0.89 0.69
CA ALA A 87 3.11 1.78 1.07
C ALA A 87 1.81 1.04 0.74
N ALA A 88 1.08 0.61 1.77
CA ALA A 88 -0.21 -0.02 1.54
C ALA A 88 -1.14 1.07 1.00
N SER A 89 -1.44 1.01 -0.29
CA SER A 89 -2.55 1.76 -0.86
C SER A 89 -3.81 0.92 -0.70
N ALA A 90 -4.90 1.55 -0.31
CA ALA A 90 -6.21 0.93 -0.43
C ALA A 90 -6.50 0.57 -1.90
N SER A 91 -7.29 -0.48 -2.11
CA SER A 91 -7.92 -0.77 -3.39
C SER A 91 -8.78 0.40 -3.83
N GLU A 92 -9.18 0.43 -5.10
CA GLU A 92 -10.05 1.50 -5.61
C GLU A 92 -11.38 1.57 -4.86
N GLY A 93 -11.99 0.40 -4.55
CA GLY A 93 -13.21 0.33 -3.76
C GLY A 93 -12.99 0.83 -2.33
N LEU A 94 -11.89 0.43 -1.67
CA LEU A 94 -11.60 0.87 -0.31
C LEU A 94 -11.18 2.34 -0.26
N THR A 95 -10.55 2.86 -1.30
CA THR A 95 -10.26 4.29 -1.47
C THR A 95 -11.56 5.09 -1.48
N ARG A 96 -12.58 4.66 -2.24
CA ARG A 96 -13.91 5.31 -2.23
C ARG A 96 -14.59 5.26 -0.87
N VAL A 97 -14.43 4.17 -0.13
CA VAL A 97 -14.95 4.07 1.25
C VAL A 97 -14.25 5.07 2.17
N ILE A 98 -12.92 5.15 2.10
CA ILE A 98 -12.12 6.08 2.92
C ILE A 98 -12.48 7.53 2.57
N ASP A 99 -12.63 7.84 1.28
CA ASP A 99 -13.02 9.18 0.80
C ASP A 99 -14.40 9.57 1.31
N ALA A 100 -15.38 8.66 1.19
CA ALA A 100 -16.71 8.87 1.74
C ALA A 100 -16.73 9.02 3.27
N ALA A 101 -15.80 8.36 3.98
CA ALA A 101 -15.65 8.49 5.42
C ALA A 101 -15.01 9.82 5.83
N LEU A 102 -14.11 10.38 5.00
CA LEU A 102 -13.53 11.71 5.19
C LEU A 102 -14.60 12.81 4.99
N ASP A 103 -15.51 12.62 4.03
CA ASP A 103 -16.64 13.52 3.78
C ASP A 103 -17.83 13.31 4.75
N ASP A 104 -17.79 12.32 5.63
CA ASP A 104 -18.90 12.04 6.55
C ASP A 104 -18.85 12.99 7.77
N PRO A 105 -19.83 13.90 7.94
CA PRO A 105 -19.87 14.81 9.09
C PRO A 105 -20.09 14.09 10.44
N GLY A 106 -20.45 12.81 10.42
CA GLY A 106 -20.58 11.96 11.60
C GLY A 106 -19.25 11.35 12.07
N LEU A 107 -18.18 11.49 11.29
CA LEU A 107 -16.83 11.02 11.63
C LEU A 107 -15.90 12.19 12.01
N PRO A 108 -14.77 11.90 12.69
CA PRO A 108 -13.72 12.89 12.89
C PRO A 108 -13.17 13.38 11.54
N GLU A 109 -12.70 14.63 11.51
CA GLU A 109 -12.07 15.25 10.33
C GLU A 109 -10.91 14.41 9.76
N GLU A 110 -10.18 13.73 10.65
CA GLU A 110 -9.15 12.75 10.30
C GLU A 110 -9.55 11.36 10.83
N PRO A 111 -10.38 10.60 10.10
CA PRO A 111 -10.83 9.29 10.53
C PRO A 111 -9.66 8.30 10.52
N THR A 112 -9.61 7.45 11.54
CA THR A 112 -8.65 6.35 11.61
C THR A 112 -9.18 5.12 10.88
N LEU A 113 -8.31 4.17 10.53
CA LEU A 113 -8.73 2.88 9.97
C LEU A 113 -9.78 2.18 10.83
N GLY A 114 -9.66 2.27 12.16
CA GLY A 114 -10.66 1.75 13.09
C GLY A 114 -12.01 2.44 12.96
N ALA A 115 -12.02 3.77 12.79
CA ALA A 115 -13.25 4.54 12.60
C ALA A 115 -13.91 4.22 11.25
N VAL A 116 -13.13 4.11 10.18
CA VAL A 116 -13.64 3.71 8.85
C VAL A 116 -14.22 2.31 8.90
N ARG A 117 -13.53 1.34 9.53
CA ARG A 117 -14.05 -0.02 9.70
C ARG A 117 -15.35 -0.06 10.50
N ASP A 118 -15.46 0.74 11.55
CA ASP A 118 -16.70 0.81 12.34
C ASP A 118 -17.84 1.47 11.55
N ALA A 119 -17.53 2.47 10.72
CA ALA A 119 -18.50 3.07 9.80
C ALA A 119 -18.96 2.09 8.72
N MET A 120 -18.05 1.27 8.16
CA MET A 120 -18.37 0.18 7.25
C MET A 120 -19.35 -0.81 7.89
N ALA A 121 -19.05 -1.28 9.10
CA ALA A 121 -19.96 -2.13 9.88
C ALA A 121 -21.28 -1.42 10.26
N GLY A 122 -21.27 -0.09 10.34
CA GLY A 122 -22.43 0.77 10.58
C GLY A 122 -23.30 1.05 9.35
N GLY A 123 -22.95 0.49 8.18
CA GLY A 123 -23.74 0.61 6.95
C GLY A 123 -23.22 1.62 5.93
N LEU A 124 -21.99 2.12 6.09
CA LEU A 124 -21.36 2.98 5.08
C LEU A 124 -21.26 2.28 3.72
N ILE A 125 -20.88 1.00 3.69
CA ILE A 125 -20.81 0.23 2.42
C ILE A 125 -22.19 0.15 1.76
N ALA A 126 -23.23 -0.21 2.52
CA ALA A 126 -24.60 -0.28 2.02
C ALA A 126 -25.10 1.06 1.44
N ARG A 127 -24.70 2.19 2.05
CA ARG A 127 -24.98 3.52 1.52
C ARG A 127 -24.28 3.76 0.18
N LEU A 128 -23.01 3.38 0.07
CA LEU A 128 -22.21 3.57 -1.14
C LEU A 128 -22.70 2.69 -2.30
N VAL A 129 -23.09 1.46 -2.01
CA VAL A 129 -23.79 0.56 -2.96
C VAL A 129 -25.11 1.21 -3.42
N GLY A 130 -25.90 1.74 -2.48
CA GLY A 130 -27.16 2.44 -2.80
C GLY A 130 -26.98 3.68 -3.69
N SER A 131 -25.81 4.33 -3.65
CA SER A 131 -25.46 5.44 -4.55
C SER A 131 -24.79 5.00 -5.87
N GLY A 132 -24.48 3.71 -6.02
CA GLY A 132 -23.75 3.17 -7.18
C GLY A 132 -22.25 3.51 -7.18
N ALA A 133 -21.68 3.87 -6.03
CA ALA A 133 -20.26 4.17 -5.89
C ALA A 133 -19.39 2.92 -5.72
N ILE A 134 -19.99 1.82 -5.22
CA ILE A 134 -19.36 0.53 -4.96
C ILE A 134 -20.31 -0.58 -5.42
N ASP A 135 -19.76 -1.72 -5.84
CA ASP A 135 -20.55 -2.90 -6.21
C ASP A 135 -21.07 -3.64 -4.96
N GLU A 136 -22.25 -4.26 -5.05
CA GLU A 136 -22.84 -5.02 -3.95
C GLU A 136 -22.01 -6.27 -3.60
N ASP A 137 -21.26 -6.80 -4.56
CA ASP A 137 -20.39 -7.96 -4.36
C ASP A 137 -19.08 -7.62 -3.62
N ASP A 138 -18.71 -6.34 -3.51
CA ASP A 138 -17.43 -5.92 -2.94
C ASP A 138 -17.43 -5.87 -1.39
N ASP A 139 -18.60 -5.90 -0.73
CA ASP A 139 -18.73 -5.67 0.72
C ASP A 139 -17.79 -6.53 1.58
N SER A 140 -17.79 -7.85 1.34
CA SER A 140 -16.94 -8.78 2.09
C SER A 140 -15.45 -8.63 1.77
N ALA A 141 -15.12 -8.26 0.52
CA ALA A 141 -13.74 -8.03 0.10
C ALA A 141 -13.18 -6.76 0.76
N LEU A 142 -13.96 -5.68 0.79
CA LEU A 142 -13.58 -4.41 1.41
C LEU A 142 -13.40 -4.52 2.92
N LEU A 143 -14.30 -5.27 3.60
CA LEU A 143 -14.16 -5.54 5.03
C LEU A 143 -12.89 -6.34 5.35
N ALA A 144 -12.59 -7.37 4.55
CA ALA A 144 -11.37 -8.15 4.72
C ALA A 144 -10.11 -7.30 4.48
N GLU A 145 -10.16 -6.41 3.48
CA GLU A 145 -9.06 -5.51 3.15
C GLU A 145 -8.77 -4.50 4.28
N ILE A 146 -9.80 -3.84 4.81
CA ILE A 146 -9.58 -2.88 5.91
C ILE A 146 -9.13 -3.59 7.19
N ASP A 147 -9.60 -4.80 7.47
CA ASP A 147 -9.13 -5.60 8.59
C ASP A 147 -7.65 -5.99 8.43
N GLU A 148 -7.19 -6.26 7.20
CA GLU A 148 -5.77 -6.49 6.90
C GLU A 148 -4.93 -5.21 7.09
N LEU A 149 -5.40 -4.06 6.62
CA LEU A 149 -4.75 -2.77 6.88
C LEU A 149 -4.68 -2.48 8.39
N ILE A 150 -5.76 -2.73 9.13
CA ILE A 150 -5.79 -2.58 10.59
C ILE A 150 -4.82 -3.55 11.26
N ARG A 151 -4.74 -4.80 10.80
CA ARG A 151 -3.81 -5.79 11.36
C ARG A 151 -2.36 -5.35 11.18
N ARG A 152 -2.06 -4.71 10.05
CA ARG A 152 -0.71 -4.32 9.66
C ARG A 152 -0.28 -2.96 10.21
N PHE A 153 -1.15 -1.97 10.19
CA PHE A 153 -0.86 -0.58 10.57
C PHE A 153 -1.53 -0.15 11.88
N GLY A 154 -2.43 -0.98 12.41
CA GLY A 154 -3.16 -0.71 13.65
C GLY A 154 -4.43 0.12 13.43
N ARG A 155 -5.41 -0.07 14.32
CA ARG A 155 -6.68 0.68 14.28
C ARG A 155 -6.53 2.20 14.36
N GLY A 156 -5.44 2.70 14.93
CA GLY A 156 -5.21 4.13 15.13
C GLY A 156 -4.48 4.84 13.99
N ALA A 157 -4.14 4.13 12.90
CA ALA A 157 -3.56 4.77 11.72
C ALA A 157 -4.60 5.65 11.01
N LEU A 158 -4.17 6.81 10.50
CA LEU A 158 -5.02 7.73 9.75
C LEU A 158 -5.42 7.09 8.41
N ALA A 159 -6.70 7.14 8.07
CA ALA A 159 -7.20 6.48 6.86
C ALA A 159 -6.76 7.21 5.58
N GLU A 160 -6.63 8.54 5.62
CA GLU A 160 -6.18 9.35 4.48
C GLU A 160 -4.80 8.92 3.93
N THR A 161 -3.92 8.36 4.76
CA THR A 161 -2.58 7.91 4.35
C THR A 161 -2.63 6.74 3.35
N PHE A 162 -3.78 6.05 3.28
CA PHE A 162 -4.01 4.91 2.41
C PHE A 162 -4.76 5.29 1.13
N LEU A 163 -5.18 6.56 0.97
CA LEU A 163 -5.73 7.05 -0.28
C LEU A 163 -4.64 7.00 -1.36
N ARG A 164 -4.94 6.34 -2.47
CA ARG A 164 -4.09 6.44 -3.66
C ARG A 164 -4.26 7.85 -4.23
N LEU A 165 -3.20 8.66 -4.18
CA LEU A 165 -3.11 9.88 -4.98
C LEU A 165 -3.00 9.44 -6.44
N GLU A 166 -4.05 9.68 -7.23
CA GLU A 166 -4.04 9.51 -8.69
C GLU A 166 -3.32 10.66 -9.39
#